data_AF-A0A957HH25-F1
#
_entry.id   AF-A0A957HH25-F1
#
_cell.length_a   1.000
_cell.length_b   1.000
_cell.length_c   1.000
_cell.angle_alpha   90.00
_cell.angle_beta   90.00
_cell.angle_gamma   90.00
#
_symmetry.space_group_name_H-M   'P 1'
#
loop_
_entity.id
_entity.type
_entity.pdbx_description
1 polymer ?
#
loop_
_entity_poly.entity_id
_entity_poly.type
_entity_poly.pdbx_seq_one_letter_code
_entity_poly.pdbx_strand_id
1 'polypeptide(L)'
;MEWGLAGLWLLFGIVLLLLVWELGRTAVSVRGKSAPLPLETVITTEQETAQTLALADPRVQQLTNGQRSEVFGVRRMGQQVTEASAACKTAVCYQVEIYSFDENFTVTAVVDTEAGVVRDVLHQPNMQPGINQRLANRALQLALNDPGVIDALGFAPTQADMAPVAAGLRGSTCDQGHLCAGPTFRVGNRILWAIVDLTTETVTDLRWTTVADDGSFVPYRPEGGFCPTPGMANRDGWSLSYETTGTDGLRVYDVTYQGRAVLTSASLPEWHVDYNGAYFFPGFFDVTGCGGSGGGFPIPPFGETEVRDLLDGGNVIGFEVVQDFRMSQWGAACNYRYGQHYQFFGDGRFRIVVGAYGRGCGDDPTMQQPVYRPVMRIDIAVDGDAGDNFAIWDGQGWAGQTRETYRTPYAAPGFGPHQLTADNEAWLIVDGAGRGYTIEPGLGQFNDGGLGDQPFVYITQHRPAEGDTDLPIFSPPGPSYCCNDDYRQGPDIFVNDEPLGGNLVFWYVPQSTTDRVLPADDGDGLYCWTVSGEPTSETTPCFAGPMFHPFQLTEKLFLPLVERP
;
A
#
# COMPACT_ATOMS: atom_id res chain seq x y z
N MET A 1 48.99 12.53 -54.52
CA MET A 1 47.81 11.63 -54.46
C MET A 1 47.79 10.76 -53.19
N GLU A 2 48.92 10.56 -52.51
CA GLU A 2 49.01 9.70 -51.31
C GLU A 2 48.53 10.35 -49.99
N TRP A 3 48.49 11.68 -49.91
CA TRP A 3 47.99 12.39 -48.71
C TRP A 3 46.46 12.34 -48.56
N GLY A 4 45.73 12.07 -49.64
CA GLY A 4 44.26 12.00 -49.62
C GLY A 4 43.72 10.72 -48.98
N LEU A 5 44.43 9.59 -49.15
CA LEU A 5 44.03 8.30 -48.58
C LEU A 5 44.24 8.26 -47.06
N ALA A 6 45.36 8.80 -46.57
CA ALA A 6 45.62 8.87 -45.12
C ALA A 6 44.58 9.73 -44.39
N GLY A 7 44.17 10.87 -44.98
CA GLY A 7 43.11 11.72 -44.43
C GLY A 7 41.74 11.04 -44.40
N LEU A 8 41.41 10.25 -45.42
CA LEU A 8 40.16 9.48 -45.50
C LEU A 8 40.09 8.36 -44.45
N TRP A 9 41.20 7.65 -44.22
CA TRP A 9 41.28 6.63 -43.17
C TRP A 9 41.19 7.23 -41.77
N LEU A 10 41.77 8.42 -41.55
CA LEU A 10 41.68 9.12 -40.28
C LEU A 10 40.24 9.60 -40.01
N LEU A 11 39.58 10.17 -41.02
CA LEU A 11 38.17 10.56 -40.95
C LEU A 11 37.26 9.36 -40.71
N PHE A 12 37.49 8.24 -41.40
CA PHE A 12 36.72 7.02 -41.19
C PHE A 12 36.93 6.44 -39.79
N GLY A 13 38.17 6.46 -39.28
CA GLY A 13 38.48 6.04 -37.91
C GLY A 13 37.83 6.92 -36.85
N ILE A 14 37.80 8.24 -37.05
CA ILE A 14 37.12 9.19 -36.15
C ILE A 14 35.60 9.00 -36.21
N VAL A 15 35.01 8.85 -37.40
CA VAL A 15 33.57 8.60 -37.56
C VAL A 15 33.17 7.25 -36.94
N LEU A 16 34.00 6.22 -37.10
CA LEU A 16 33.76 4.91 -36.47
C LEU A 16 33.91 4.99 -34.95
N LEU A 17 34.90 5.73 -34.43
CA LEU A 17 35.04 5.99 -32.99
C LEU A 17 33.88 6.79 -32.42
N LEU A 18 33.37 7.79 -33.16
CA LEU A 18 32.19 8.56 -32.76
C LEU A 18 30.91 7.73 -32.85
N LEU A 19 30.78 6.84 -33.85
CA LEU A 19 29.66 5.90 -33.96
C LEU A 19 29.71 4.83 -32.85
N VAL A 20 30.88 4.30 -32.53
CA VAL A 20 31.07 3.37 -31.40
C VAL A 20 30.91 4.10 -30.06
N TRP A 21 31.24 5.40 -29.98
CA TRP A 21 31.00 6.21 -28.80
C TRP A 21 29.53 6.60 -28.65
N GLU A 22 28.79 6.87 -29.72
CA GLU A 22 27.32 7.10 -29.66
C GLU A 22 26.55 5.79 -29.45
N LEU A 23 26.95 4.67 -30.07
CA LEU A 23 26.42 3.33 -29.77
C LEU A 23 26.84 2.82 -28.39
N GLY A 24 27.96 3.33 -27.87
CA GLY A 24 28.55 3.04 -26.57
C GLY A 24 28.25 4.09 -25.50
N ARG A 25 27.42 5.12 -25.81
CA ARG A 25 26.67 5.86 -24.80
C ARG A 25 25.61 4.90 -24.29
N THR A 26 26.12 4.04 -23.43
CA THR A 26 25.43 3.15 -22.52
C THR A 26 24.05 3.66 -22.25
N ALA A 27 23.06 2.80 -22.54
CA ALA A 27 21.81 2.76 -21.81
C ALA A 27 22.10 3.18 -20.37
N VAL A 28 21.67 4.39 -20.00
CA VAL A 28 21.54 4.71 -18.60
C VAL A 28 20.49 3.74 -18.14
N SER A 29 20.92 2.62 -17.55
CA SER A 29 20.01 1.75 -16.84
C SER A 29 19.28 2.69 -15.89
N VAL A 30 17.97 2.86 -16.08
CA VAL A 30 17.15 3.26 -14.93
C VAL A 30 17.42 2.10 -14.01
N ARG A 31 18.19 2.32 -12.95
CA ARG A 31 18.28 1.34 -11.88
C ARG A 31 16.94 1.41 -11.16
N GLY A 32 15.84 1.17 -11.86
CA GLY A 32 14.52 1.43 -11.31
C GLY A 32 14.31 0.52 -10.14
N LYS A 33 13.39 0.92 -9.26
CA LYS A 33 12.80 0.06 -8.24
C LYS A 33 13.79 -0.97 -7.69
N SER A 34 14.69 -0.53 -6.80
CA SER A 34 15.51 -1.49 -6.04
C SER A 34 14.56 -2.48 -5.40
N ALA A 35 14.69 -3.77 -5.78
CA ALA A 35 13.94 -4.83 -5.13
C ALA A 35 14.03 -4.65 -3.62
N PRO A 36 12.94 -4.86 -2.88
CA PRO A 36 13.01 -5.26 -1.49
C PRO A 36 14.13 -6.26 -1.37
N LEU A 37 14.93 -6.09 -0.33
CA LEU A 37 15.89 -7.13 -0.01
C LEU A 37 15.11 -8.44 0.08
N PRO A 38 15.44 -9.41 -0.79
CA PRO A 38 14.58 -10.55 -1.04
C PRO A 38 14.38 -11.43 0.20
N LEU A 39 13.57 -12.50 0.09
CA LEU A 39 13.95 -13.77 0.72
C LEU A 39 15.45 -13.93 0.44
N GLU A 40 16.30 -13.58 1.40
CA GLU A 40 17.70 -13.88 1.30
C GLU A 40 17.76 -15.35 0.89
N THR A 41 18.58 -15.67 -0.10
CA THR A 41 18.77 -17.08 -0.49
C THR A 41 19.22 -17.94 0.70
N VAL A 42 19.58 -17.29 1.80
CA VAL A 42 19.83 -17.83 3.12
C VAL A 42 18.83 -17.19 4.11
N ILE A 43 17.79 -17.92 4.50
CA ILE A 43 17.00 -17.56 5.69
C ILE A 43 17.77 -17.97 6.95
N THR A 44 17.50 -17.31 8.07
CA THR A 44 18.10 -17.67 9.38
C THR A 44 17.62 -19.05 9.85
N THR A 45 18.37 -19.69 10.73
CA THR A 45 17.98 -20.99 11.31
C THR A 45 16.64 -20.91 12.04
N GLU A 46 16.33 -19.79 12.66
CA GLU A 46 15.05 -19.52 13.30
C GLU A 46 13.91 -19.44 12.28
N GLN A 47 14.14 -18.80 11.13
CA GLN A 47 13.18 -18.76 10.02
C GLN A 47 12.99 -20.14 9.38
N GLU A 48 14.05 -20.94 9.20
CA GLU A 48 13.95 -22.33 8.73
C GLU A 48 13.11 -23.18 9.68
N THR A 49 13.31 -22.98 10.99
CA THR A 49 12.53 -23.63 12.04
C THR A 49 11.08 -23.22 11.97
N ALA A 50 10.80 -21.92 11.86
CA ALA A 50 9.44 -21.40 11.72
C ALA A 50 8.72 -21.99 10.49
N GLN A 51 9.39 -21.98 9.33
CA GLN A 51 8.86 -22.57 8.10
C GLN A 51 8.56 -24.07 8.27
N THR A 52 9.48 -24.81 8.87
CA THR A 52 9.32 -26.26 9.08
C THR A 52 8.13 -26.56 9.99
N LEU A 53 7.97 -25.81 11.08
CA LEU A 53 6.85 -25.95 12.01
C LEU A 53 5.52 -25.59 11.33
N ALA A 54 5.47 -24.50 10.56
CA ALA A 54 4.28 -24.09 9.83
C ALA A 54 3.83 -25.16 8.82
N LEU A 55 4.74 -25.68 7.99
CA LEU A 55 4.43 -26.73 7.00
C LEU A 55 4.05 -28.07 7.64
N ALA A 56 4.44 -28.31 8.89
CA ALA A 56 4.09 -29.50 9.64
C ALA A 56 2.75 -29.39 10.39
N ASP A 57 2.19 -28.18 10.55
CA ASP A 57 0.95 -27.98 11.30
C ASP A 57 -0.26 -28.58 10.56
N PRO A 58 -1.08 -29.43 11.22
CA PRO A 58 -2.24 -30.06 10.59
C PRO A 58 -3.27 -29.08 10.02
N ARG A 59 -3.44 -27.89 10.62
CA ARG A 59 -4.39 -26.86 10.13
C ARG A 59 -3.89 -26.25 8.83
N VAL A 60 -2.58 -26.00 8.72
CA VAL A 60 -1.95 -25.54 7.47
C VAL A 60 -2.07 -26.62 6.41
N GLN A 61 -1.73 -27.86 6.73
CA GLN A 61 -1.83 -29.01 5.81
C GLN A 61 -3.25 -29.27 5.32
N GLN A 62 -4.27 -29.03 6.17
CA GLN A 62 -5.67 -29.15 5.77
C GLN A 62 -6.03 -28.18 4.63
N LEU A 63 -5.42 -27.00 4.60
CA LEU A 63 -5.66 -25.99 3.58
C LEU A 63 -4.79 -26.23 2.34
N THR A 64 -3.54 -26.67 2.48
CA THR A 64 -2.56 -26.64 1.38
C THR A 64 -2.23 -28.00 0.75
N ASN A 65 -2.57 -29.13 1.39
CA ASN A 65 -2.24 -30.45 0.86
C ASN A 65 -2.93 -30.74 -0.48
N GLY A 66 -2.15 -31.17 -1.46
CA GLY A 66 -2.64 -31.50 -2.80
C GLY A 66 -2.84 -30.29 -3.71
N GLN A 67 -2.61 -29.08 -3.19
CA GLN A 67 -2.59 -27.85 -3.97
C GLN A 67 -1.15 -27.49 -4.36
N ARG A 68 -1.00 -26.78 -5.48
CA ARG A 68 0.23 -26.05 -5.78
C ARG A 68 0.34 -24.89 -4.80
N SER A 69 1.08 -25.11 -3.73
CA SER A 69 1.33 -24.12 -2.70
C SER A 69 2.82 -23.92 -2.44
N GLU A 70 3.16 -22.73 -1.96
CA GLU A 70 4.55 -22.36 -1.70
C GLU A 70 4.66 -21.35 -0.56
N VAL A 71 5.76 -21.42 0.19
CA VAL A 71 6.14 -20.41 1.18
C VAL A 71 6.65 -19.17 0.46
N PHE A 72 5.95 -18.05 0.64
CA PHE A 72 6.35 -16.77 0.08
C PHE A 72 7.20 -15.96 1.06
N GLY A 73 7.02 -16.19 2.36
CA GLY A 73 7.71 -15.43 3.37
C GLY A 73 7.77 -16.02 4.75
N VAL A 74 8.82 -15.65 5.48
CA VAL A 74 9.01 -15.93 6.91
C VAL A 74 9.55 -14.68 7.60
N ARG A 75 8.67 -13.83 8.12
CA ARG A 75 9.06 -12.57 8.77
C ARG A 75 8.95 -12.66 10.27
N ARG A 76 9.81 -11.95 11.00
CA ARG A 76 9.61 -11.77 12.44
C ARG A 76 8.33 -10.96 12.65
N MET A 77 7.50 -11.34 13.61
CA MET A 77 6.29 -10.58 13.95
C MET A 77 6.61 -9.23 14.58
N GLY A 78 5.74 -8.27 14.30
CA GLY A 78 5.67 -7.00 15.03
C GLY A 78 5.08 -7.17 16.44
N GLN A 79 4.68 -6.06 17.04
CA GLN A 79 4.16 -6.00 18.40
C GLN A 79 2.65 -6.29 18.49
N GLN A 80 1.89 -6.03 17.42
CA GLN A 80 0.50 -6.44 17.34
C GLN A 80 0.38 -7.94 17.07
N VAL A 81 -0.54 -8.59 17.78
CA VAL A 81 -0.78 -10.03 17.72
C VAL A 81 -2.28 -10.31 17.84
N THR A 82 -2.71 -11.47 17.35
CA THR A 82 -4.07 -11.99 17.57
C THR A 82 -4.23 -12.48 19.01
N GLU A 83 -5.48 -12.71 19.46
CA GLU A 83 -5.75 -13.34 20.75
C GLU A 83 -5.08 -14.73 20.85
N ALA A 84 -5.16 -15.55 19.79
CA ALA A 84 -4.56 -16.88 19.73
C ALA A 84 -3.01 -16.84 19.75
N SER A 85 -2.43 -15.72 19.32
CA SER A 85 -0.98 -15.48 19.33
C SER A 85 -0.53 -14.52 20.44
N ALA A 86 -1.34 -14.29 21.49
CA ALA A 86 -1.02 -13.37 22.58
C ALA A 86 0.34 -13.62 23.26
N ALA A 87 0.84 -14.86 23.26
CA ALA A 87 2.19 -15.20 23.75
C ALA A 87 3.32 -14.44 23.02
N CYS A 88 3.10 -14.12 21.75
CA CYS A 88 4.05 -13.42 20.87
C CYS A 88 4.28 -11.95 21.27
N LYS A 89 3.49 -11.39 22.20
CA LYS A 89 3.82 -10.09 22.83
C LYS A 89 5.15 -10.11 23.60
N THR A 90 5.61 -11.30 24.01
CA THR A 90 6.85 -11.47 24.79
C THR A 90 7.80 -12.50 24.19
N ALA A 91 7.30 -13.46 23.42
CA ALA A 91 8.10 -14.46 22.72
C ALA A 91 8.59 -13.95 21.35
N VAL A 92 9.64 -14.56 20.82
CA VAL A 92 10.07 -14.32 19.43
C VAL A 92 9.24 -15.19 18.49
N CYS A 93 8.25 -14.56 17.86
CA CYS A 93 7.40 -15.21 16.87
C CYS A 93 7.71 -14.78 15.44
N TYR A 94 7.35 -15.66 14.50
CA TYR A 94 7.46 -15.45 13.07
C TYR A 94 6.10 -15.63 12.40
N GLN A 95 5.83 -14.81 11.40
CA GLN A 95 4.73 -14.96 10.47
C GLN A 95 5.24 -15.68 9.21
N VAL A 96 4.67 -16.85 8.92
CA VAL A 96 4.96 -17.64 7.74
C VAL A 96 3.79 -17.52 6.77
N GLU A 97 4.04 -16.99 5.56
CA GLU A 97 3.03 -16.86 4.51
C GLU A 97 3.18 -17.97 3.48
N ILE A 98 2.09 -18.70 3.28
CA ILE A 98 2.02 -19.83 2.35
C ILE A 98 0.88 -19.56 1.37
N TYR A 99 1.19 -19.41 0.09
CA TYR A 99 0.20 -19.11 -0.93
C TYR A 99 -0.22 -20.37 -1.68
N SER A 100 -1.50 -20.50 -1.97
CA SER A 100 -2.05 -21.48 -2.91
C SER A 100 -2.33 -20.83 -4.26
N PHE A 101 -1.65 -21.31 -5.30
CA PHE A 101 -1.87 -20.85 -6.68
C PHE A 101 -3.18 -21.38 -7.27
N ASP A 102 -3.65 -22.53 -6.79
CA ASP A 102 -4.82 -23.20 -7.37
C ASP A 102 -6.14 -22.54 -6.93
N GLU A 103 -6.18 -22.03 -5.69
CA GLU A 103 -7.39 -21.51 -5.06
C GLU A 103 -7.28 -20.01 -4.71
N ASN A 104 -6.15 -19.37 -5.02
CA ASN A 104 -5.89 -17.94 -4.77
C ASN A 104 -6.15 -17.51 -3.33
N PHE A 105 -5.44 -18.11 -2.38
CA PHE A 105 -5.47 -17.69 -0.98
C PHE A 105 -4.09 -17.75 -0.34
N THR A 106 -3.92 -16.97 0.73
CA THR A 106 -2.76 -17.08 1.63
C THR A 106 -3.17 -17.76 2.93
N VAL A 107 -2.29 -18.61 3.44
CA VAL A 107 -2.31 -19.07 4.82
C VAL A 107 -1.19 -18.37 5.56
N THR A 108 -1.56 -17.63 6.60
CA THR A 108 -0.60 -17.00 7.50
C THR A 108 -0.51 -17.82 8.78
N ALA A 109 0.64 -18.43 9.03
CA ALA A 109 0.92 -19.17 10.26
C ALA A 109 1.78 -18.33 11.21
N VAL A 110 1.34 -18.18 12.45
CA VAL A 110 2.11 -17.52 13.52
C VAL A 110 2.85 -18.59 14.31
N VAL A 111 4.18 -18.55 14.29
CA VAL A 111 5.05 -19.59 14.85
C VAL A 111 5.90 -19.05 15.96
N ASP A 112 5.78 -19.66 17.14
CA ASP A 112 6.67 -19.46 18.28
C ASP A 112 7.80 -20.48 18.19
N THR A 113 8.97 -20.00 17.77
CA THR A 113 10.13 -20.86 17.49
C THR A 113 10.79 -21.40 18.75
N GLU A 114 10.78 -20.64 19.85
CA GLU A 114 11.34 -21.07 21.13
C GLU A 114 10.47 -22.15 21.78
N ALA A 115 9.15 -22.01 21.71
CA ALA A 115 8.22 -23.01 22.21
C ALA A 115 8.03 -24.18 21.23
N GLY A 116 8.46 -24.05 19.97
CA GLY A 116 8.32 -25.07 18.94
C GLY A 116 6.87 -25.35 18.53
N VAL A 117 6.01 -24.32 18.55
CA VAL A 117 4.56 -24.46 18.27
C VAL A 117 4.04 -23.40 17.31
N VAL A 118 3.03 -23.76 16.52
CA VAL A 118 2.26 -22.81 15.73
C VAL A 118 1.10 -22.28 16.58
N ARG A 119 1.16 -20.99 16.94
CA ARG A 119 0.18 -20.31 17.79
C ARG A 119 -1.13 -20.07 17.04
N ASP A 120 -1.06 -19.61 15.80
CA ASP A 120 -2.24 -19.25 15.02
C ASP A 120 -2.08 -19.64 13.53
N VAL A 121 -3.22 -19.83 12.86
CA VAL A 121 -3.31 -20.13 11.42
C VAL A 121 -4.50 -19.37 10.86
N LEU A 122 -4.20 -18.35 10.05
CA LEU A 122 -5.17 -17.46 9.42
C LEU A 122 -5.33 -17.87 7.96
N HIS A 123 -6.57 -18.15 7.54
CA HIS A 123 -6.92 -18.40 6.14
C HIS A 123 -7.43 -17.12 5.51
N GLN A 124 -6.75 -16.67 4.45
CA GLN A 124 -6.93 -15.36 3.85
C GLN A 124 -7.25 -15.50 2.35
N PRO A 125 -8.53 -15.71 2.00
CA PRO A 125 -8.96 -15.88 0.61
C PRO A 125 -8.79 -14.59 -0.19
N ASN A 126 -8.43 -14.74 -1.48
CA ASN A 126 -8.18 -13.63 -2.40
C ASN A 126 -7.08 -12.66 -1.95
N MET A 127 -6.14 -13.15 -1.13
CA MET A 127 -4.94 -12.43 -0.77
C MET A 127 -3.71 -13.14 -1.29
N GLN A 128 -2.80 -12.37 -1.88
CA GLN A 128 -1.56 -12.84 -2.45
C GLN A 128 -0.40 -12.24 -1.66
N PRO A 129 0.57 -13.02 -1.18
CA PRO A 129 1.77 -12.42 -0.63
C PRO A 129 2.57 -11.83 -1.79
N GLY A 130 3.34 -10.78 -1.55
CA GLY A 130 4.07 -10.22 -2.68
C GLY A 130 5.19 -11.13 -3.18
N ILE A 131 5.75 -10.78 -4.33
CA ILE A 131 6.62 -11.69 -5.07
C ILE A 131 7.98 -11.85 -4.38
N ASN A 132 8.36 -13.08 -4.04
CA ASN A 132 9.67 -13.40 -3.50
C ASN A 132 10.75 -13.53 -4.60
N GLN A 133 12.04 -13.60 -4.24
CA GLN A 133 13.13 -13.64 -5.22
C GLN A 133 13.06 -14.82 -6.19
N ARG A 134 12.64 -15.98 -5.71
CA ARG A 134 12.55 -17.18 -6.56
C ARG A 134 11.52 -16.96 -7.65
N LEU A 135 10.36 -16.40 -7.30
CA LEU A 135 9.30 -16.04 -8.24
C LEU A 135 9.69 -14.87 -9.14
N ALA A 136 10.38 -13.86 -8.62
CA ALA A 136 10.93 -12.77 -9.44
C ALA A 136 11.93 -13.31 -10.48
N ASN A 137 12.84 -14.20 -10.06
CA ASN A 137 13.77 -14.88 -10.96
C ASN A 137 13.04 -15.75 -11.99
N ARG A 138 11.96 -16.43 -11.59
CA ARG A 138 11.13 -17.23 -12.49
C ARG A 138 10.44 -16.36 -13.53
N ALA A 139 9.83 -15.25 -13.12
CA ALA A 139 9.21 -14.30 -14.03
C ALA A 139 10.23 -13.73 -15.02
N LEU A 140 11.42 -13.34 -14.53
CA LEU A 140 12.50 -12.87 -15.38
C LEU A 140 12.94 -13.94 -16.37
N GLN A 141 13.14 -15.19 -15.92
CA GLN A 141 13.51 -16.29 -16.80
C GLN A 141 12.49 -16.51 -17.92
N LEU A 142 11.19 -16.46 -17.61
CA LEU A 142 10.14 -16.60 -18.60
C LEU A 142 10.19 -15.46 -19.62
N ALA A 143 10.30 -14.21 -19.16
CA ALA A 143 10.35 -13.03 -20.02
C ALA A 143 11.61 -12.99 -20.92
N LEU A 144 12.80 -13.36 -20.40
CA LEU A 144 14.05 -13.35 -21.17
C LEU A 144 14.05 -14.35 -22.34
N ASN A 145 13.26 -15.43 -22.23
CA ASN A 145 13.20 -16.49 -23.24
C ASN A 145 11.93 -16.41 -24.11
N ASP A 146 11.07 -15.42 -23.88
CA ASP A 146 9.83 -15.29 -24.62
C ASP A 146 10.07 -14.69 -26.02
N PRO A 147 9.63 -15.34 -27.11
CA PRO A 147 9.82 -14.82 -28.46
C PRO A 147 9.15 -13.45 -28.68
N GLY A 148 7.98 -13.21 -28.06
CA GLY A 148 7.26 -11.95 -28.17
C GLY A 148 8.04 -10.80 -27.51
N VAL A 149 8.67 -11.03 -26.36
CA VAL A 149 9.56 -10.06 -25.71
C VAL A 149 10.76 -9.74 -26.61
N ILE A 150 11.42 -10.76 -27.15
CA ILE A 150 12.59 -10.60 -28.04
C ILE A 150 12.21 -9.81 -29.29
N ASP A 151 11.09 -10.15 -29.92
CA ASP A 151 10.58 -9.48 -31.11
C ASP A 151 10.20 -8.02 -30.82
N ALA A 152 9.55 -7.75 -29.68
CA ALA A 152 9.17 -6.40 -29.27
C ALA A 152 10.37 -5.50 -29.00
N LEU A 153 11.44 -6.03 -28.40
CA LEU A 153 12.67 -5.31 -28.13
C LEU A 153 13.57 -5.16 -29.38
N GLY A 154 13.45 -6.09 -30.32
CA GLY A 154 14.37 -6.21 -31.46
C GLY A 154 15.74 -6.78 -31.10
N PHE A 155 15.91 -7.28 -29.87
CA PHE A 155 17.11 -7.95 -29.37
C PHE A 155 16.74 -8.90 -28.22
N ALA A 156 17.61 -9.88 -27.94
CA ALA A 156 17.45 -10.76 -26.78
C ALA A 156 17.96 -10.05 -25.51
N PRO A 157 17.09 -9.72 -24.54
CA PRO A 157 17.53 -9.13 -23.27
C PRO A 157 18.32 -10.16 -22.44
N THR A 158 19.13 -9.68 -21.50
CA THR A 158 19.91 -10.54 -20.58
C THR A 158 19.59 -10.29 -19.10
N GLN A 159 18.94 -9.17 -18.79
CA GLN A 159 18.50 -8.77 -17.46
C GLN A 159 17.31 -7.82 -17.60
N ALA A 160 16.54 -7.65 -16.53
CA ALA A 160 15.55 -6.59 -16.43
C ALA A 160 16.17 -5.31 -15.85
N ASP A 161 15.60 -4.15 -16.19
CA ASP A 161 15.98 -2.84 -15.65
C ASP A 161 15.41 -2.59 -14.25
N MET A 162 14.24 -3.19 -13.95
CA MET A 162 13.64 -3.19 -12.62
C MET A 162 13.38 -4.63 -12.15
N ALA A 163 13.43 -4.82 -10.83
CA ALA A 163 13.00 -6.07 -10.24
C ALA A 163 11.52 -6.33 -10.55
N PRO A 164 11.14 -7.56 -10.95
CA PRO A 164 9.74 -7.91 -11.18
C PRO A 164 8.89 -7.63 -9.94
N VAL A 165 7.83 -6.83 -10.11
CA VAL A 165 6.85 -6.50 -9.07
C VAL A 165 5.52 -7.16 -9.35
N ALA A 166 4.68 -7.31 -8.32
CA ALA A 166 3.29 -7.72 -8.52
C ALA A 166 2.61 -6.76 -9.50
N ALA A 167 1.91 -7.31 -10.49
CA ALA A 167 1.34 -6.54 -11.58
C ALA A 167 -0.08 -7.00 -11.89
N GLY A 168 -1.01 -6.05 -11.93
CA GLY A 168 -2.35 -6.24 -12.49
C GLY A 168 -2.39 -5.92 -13.97
N LEU A 169 -3.29 -6.56 -14.72
CA LEU A 169 -3.56 -6.26 -16.12
C LEU A 169 -5.04 -6.44 -16.47
N ARG A 170 -5.72 -5.30 -16.66
CA ARG A 170 -7.16 -5.19 -16.97
C ARG A 170 -7.60 -6.13 -18.08
N GLY A 171 -8.58 -6.99 -17.78
CA GLY A 171 -9.16 -7.93 -18.74
C GLY A 171 -8.31 -9.18 -19.03
N SER A 172 -7.27 -9.45 -18.24
CA SER A 172 -6.46 -10.67 -18.32
C SER A 172 -6.71 -11.62 -17.14
N THR A 173 -6.01 -12.76 -17.12
CA THR A 173 -6.02 -13.69 -15.98
C THR A 173 -5.43 -13.08 -14.71
N CYS A 174 -4.53 -12.10 -14.83
CA CYS A 174 -3.95 -11.38 -13.70
C CYS A 174 -4.97 -10.65 -12.85
N ASP A 175 -6.16 -10.37 -13.41
CA ASP A 175 -7.26 -9.68 -12.72
C ASP A 175 -8.36 -10.63 -12.27
N GLN A 176 -8.15 -11.92 -12.49
CA GLN A 176 -9.06 -13.01 -12.14
C GLN A 176 -8.47 -13.92 -11.05
N GLY A 177 -7.57 -13.37 -10.23
CA GLY A 177 -6.98 -14.08 -9.09
C GLY A 177 -5.71 -14.88 -9.40
N HIS A 178 -5.11 -14.73 -10.58
CA HIS A 178 -3.77 -15.26 -10.82
C HIS A 178 -2.70 -14.36 -10.21
N LEU A 179 -1.58 -14.94 -9.78
CA LEU A 179 -0.42 -14.17 -9.36
C LEU A 179 0.41 -13.78 -10.59
N CYS A 180 0.57 -12.48 -10.82
CA CYS A 180 1.30 -11.96 -11.96
C CYS A 180 2.44 -11.03 -11.57
N ALA A 181 3.50 -11.04 -12.39
CA ALA A 181 4.71 -10.26 -12.20
C ALA A 181 5.03 -9.44 -13.46
N GLY A 182 5.57 -8.24 -13.29
CA GLY A 182 5.98 -7.38 -14.40
C GLY A 182 7.48 -7.11 -14.48
N PRO A 183 8.33 -8.02 -15.02
CA PRO A 183 9.67 -7.69 -15.48
C PRO A 183 9.66 -6.52 -16.48
N THR A 184 10.67 -5.64 -16.43
CA THR A 184 10.76 -4.48 -17.32
C THR A 184 12.09 -4.36 -18.06
N PHE A 185 12.04 -3.79 -19.26
CA PHE A 185 13.17 -3.59 -20.15
C PHE A 185 13.13 -2.19 -20.77
N ARG A 186 14.15 -1.37 -20.53
CA ARG A 186 14.24 0.00 -21.01
C ARG A 186 14.94 0.07 -22.37
N VAL A 187 14.34 0.82 -23.28
CA VAL A 187 14.92 1.18 -24.58
C VAL A 187 14.75 2.68 -24.80
N GLY A 188 15.83 3.44 -24.60
CA GLY A 188 15.78 4.91 -24.64
C GLY A 188 14.84 5.47 -23.58
N ASN A 189 13.90 6.32 -23.99
CA ASN A 189 12.87 6.90 -23.13
C ASN A 189 11.62 6.02 -22.98
N ARG A 190 11.71 4.72 -23.30
CA ARG A 190 10.58 3.80 -23.19
C ARG A 190 10.91 2.60 -22.32
N ILE A 191 9.91 2.08 -21.61
CA ILE A 191 9.99 0.85 -20.84
C ILE A 191 8.99 -0.15 -21.43
N LEU A 192 9.46 -1.35 -21.78
CA LEU A 192 8.65 -2.51 -22.06
C LEU A 192 8.38 -3.26 -20.76
N TRP A 193 7.11 -3.46 -20.43
CA TRP A 193 6.63 -4.32 -19.36
C TRP A 193 6.23 -5.66 -19.97
N ALA A 194 6.87 -6.74 -19.53
CA ALA A 194 6.44 -8.09 -19.84
C ALA A 194 5.59 -8.60 -18.67
N ILE A 195 4.30 -8.84 -18.89
CA ILE A 195 3.40 -9.33 -17.84
C ILE A 195 3.45 -10.85 -17.86
N VAL A 196 3.92 -11.42 -16.76
CA VAL A 196 4.13 -12.86 -16.60
C VAL A 196 3.12 -13.38 -15.59
N ASP A 197 2.28 -14.31 -16.04
CA ASP A 197 1.39 -15.08 -15.18
C ASP A 197 2.19 -16.21 -14.53
N LEU A 198 2.46 -16.10 -13.22
CA LEU A 198 3.20 -17.10 -12.45
C LEU A 198 2.34 -18.30 -12.08
N THR A 199 1.01 -18.18 -12.15
CA THR A 199 0.07 -19.29 -11.99
C THR A 199 0.15 -20.22 -13.21
N THR A 200 0.16 -19.68 -14.42
CA THR A 200 0.26 -20.51 -15.65
C THR A 200 1.68 -20.67 -16.20
N GLU A 201 2.64 -19.90 -15.66
CA GLU A 201 4.03 -19.81 -16.12
C GLU A 201 4.19 -19.34 -17.58
N THR A 202 3.43 -18.32 -17.98
CA THR A 202 3.47 -17.77 -19.35
C THR A 202 3.56 -16.25 -19.37
N VAL A 203 4.15 -15.69 -20.43
CA VAL A 203 4.03 -14.25 -20.71
C VAL A 203 2.65 -14.02 -21.30
N THR A 204 1.79 -13.30 -20.57
CA THR A 204 0.41 -13.06 -21.01
C THR A 204 0.27 -11.80 -21.83
N ASP A 205 1.15 -10.81 -21.66
CA ASP A 205 1.05 -9.56 -22.39
C ASP A 205 2.31 -8.69 -22.34
N LEU A 206 2.40 -7.72 -23.26
CA LEU A 206 3.48 -6.75 -23.40
C LEU A 206 2.93 -5.32 -23.44
N ARG A 207 3.51 -4.40 -22.66
CA ARG A 207 3.09 -3.00 -22.62
C ARG A 207 4.26 -2.05 -22.71
N TRP A 208 4.15 -1.04 -23.56
CA TRP A 208 5.14 0.02 -23.64
C TRP A 208 4.67 1.26 -22.89
N THR A 209 5.60 1.90 -22.19
CA THR A 209 5.39 3.20 -21.53
C THR A 209 6.49 4.15 -21.95
N THR A 210 6.15 5.41 -22.19
CA THR A 210 7.14 6.49 -22.28
C THR A 210 7.46 6.98 -20.88
N VAL A 211 8.74 7.19 -20.59
CA VAL A 211 9.22 7.71 -19.32
C VAL A 211 10.20 8.86 -19.58
N ALA A 212 10.16 9.86 -18.71
CA ALA A 212 11.10 10.96 -18.77
C ALA A 212 12.53 10.49 -18.41
N ASP A 213 13.53 11.21 -18.94
CA ASP A 213 14.95 11.01 -18.63
C ASP A 213 15.38 11.97 -17.50
N ASP A 214 15.00 11.67 -16.27
CA ASP A 214 15.31 12.49 -15.12
C ASP A 214 15.34 11.69 -13.81
N GLY A 215 16.13 12.20 -12.85
CA GLY A 215 16.30 11.64 -11.52
C GLY A 215 17.76 11.45 -11.10
N SER A 216 18.04 11.80 -9.85
CA SER A 216 19.31 11.57 -9.15
C SER A 216 19.15 10.40 -8.17
N PHE A 217 20.12 9.48 -8.14
CA PHE A 217 20.15 8.42 -7.12
C PHE A 217 20.59 8.99 -5.78
N VAL A 218 19.78 8.82 -4.73
CA VAL A 218 20.14 9.17 -3.36
C VAL A 218 19.92 7.97 -2.44
N PRO A 219 20.99 7.27 -2.02
CA PRO A 219 20.85 6.19 -1.07
C PRO A 219 20.58 6.77 0.31
N TYR A 220 19.58 6.25 1.01
CA TYR A 220 19.39 6.50 2.43
C TYR A 220 18.88 5.24 3.11
N ARG A 221 19.33 5.03 4.35
CA ARG A 221 18.94 3.93 5.23
C ARG A 221 18.77 4.51 6.64
N PRO A 222 17.82 4.03 7.45
CA PRO A 222 17.72 4.39 8.87
C PRO A 222 19.04 4.18 9.63
N GLU A 223 19.30 4.99 10.67
CA GLU A 223 20.56 4.94 11.43
C GLU A 223 20.73 3.62 12.22
N GLY A 224 19.64 2.91 12.51
CA GLY A 224 19.63 1.64 13.26
C GLY A 224 19.57 0.35 12.43
N GLY A 225 19.45 0.41 11.10
CA GLY A 225 19.27 -0.77 10.25
C GLY A 225 18.25 -0.55 9.14
N PHE A 226 17.51 -1.60 8.76
CA PHE A 226 16.48 -1.50 7.71
C PHE A 226 15.11 -1.03 8.24
N CYS A 227 14.86 -1.15 9.54
CA CYS A 227 13.54 -0.93 10.15
C CYS A 227 13.63 0.02 11.35
N PRO A 228 12.75 1.04 11.46
CA PRO A 228 12.66 1.93 12.61
C PRO A 228 12.42 1.20 13.92
N THR A 229 12.93 1.75 15.02
CA THR A 229 12.68 1.19 16.35
C THR A 229 11.26 1.52 16.79
N PRO A 230 10.46 0.53 17.27
CA PRO A 230 9.13 0.81 17.81
C PRO A 230 9.22 1.69 19.07
N GLY A 231 8.17 2.44 19.35
CA GLY A 231 8.16 3.40 20.45
C GLY A 231 6.79 3.63 21.06
N MET A 232 6.74 4.56 22.00
CA MET A 232 5.51 4.99 22.67
C MET A 232 5.46 6.51 22.72
N ALA A 233 4.24 7.07 22.70
CA ALA A 233 3.98 8.49 22.93
C ALA A 233 2.99 8.64 24.09
N ASN A 234 3.30 9.52 25.05
CA ASN A 234 2.41 9.86 26.16
C ASN A 234 2.49 11.37 26.45
N ARG A 235 1.55 12.13 25.91
CA ARG A 235 1.46 13.60 26.04
C ARG A 235 0.09 14.11 25.60
N ASP A 236 -0.26 15.31 26.04
CA ASP A 236 -1.50 16.01 25.63
C ASP A 236 -2.78 15.19 25.89
N GLY A 237 -2.76 14.37 26.94
CA GLY A 237 -3.85 13.45 27.30
C GLY A 237 -3.84 12.12 26.55
N TRP A 238 -3.02 11.98 25.51
CA TRP A 238 -2.92 10.74 24.72
C TRP A 238 -1.85 9.80 25.26
N SER A 239 -2.10 8.50 25.11
CA SER A 239 -1.09 7.45 25.26
C SER A 239 -1.27 6.42 24.15
N LEU A 240 -0.20 6.07 23.43
CA LEU A 240 -0.19 5.05 22.39
C LEU A 240 1.20 4.43 22.20
N SER A 241 1.23 3.31 21.50
CA SER A 241 2.44 2.69 20.96
C SER A 241 2.46 2.80 19.44
N TYR A 242 3.65 2.77 18.84
CA TYR A 242 3.82 2.80 17.39
C TYR A 242 4.95 1.87 16.92
N GLU A 243 4.82 1.35 15.71
CA GLU A 243 5.83 0.54 15.03
C GLU A 243 5.76 0.73 13.52
N THR A 244 6.89 0.62 12.82
CA THR A 244 6.87 0.37 11.38
C THR A 244 6.87 -1.14 11.17
N THR A 245 5.87 -1.65 10.47
CA THR A 245 5.59 -3.07 10.29
C THR A 245 6.37 -3.65 9.10
N GLY A 246 6.22 -4.96 8.84
CA GLY A 246 6.83 -5.61 7.68
C GLY A 246 6.22 -5.13 6.36
N THR A 247 4.89 -5.09 6.26
CA THR A 247 4.17 -4.78 5.00
C THR A 247 3.02 -3.77 5.11
N ASP A 248 2.57 -3.42 6.32
CA ASP A 248 1.38 -2.57 6.56
C ASP A 248 1.72 -1.12 6.96
N GLY A 249 2.93 -0.67 6.63
CA GLY A 249 3.40 0.68 6.91
C GLY A 249 3.62 0.97 8.39
N LEU A 250 3.39 2.22 8.77
CA LEU A 250 3.38 2.69 10.15
C LEU A 250 2.06 2.25 10.80
N ARG A 251 2.15 1.63 11.98
CA ARG A 251 1.02 1.24 12.80
C ARG A 251 1.06 2.01 14.12
N VAL A 252 -0.09 2.52 14.56
CA VAL A 252 -0.32 2.94 15.94
C VAL A 252 -1.29 1.96 16.61
N TYR A 253 -1.11 1.69 17.89
CA TYR A 253 -1.93 0.74 18.64
C TYR A 253 -1.99 1.06 20.13
N ASP A 254 -2.94 0.45 20.82
CA ASP A 254 -3.27 0.71 22.24
C ASP A 254 -3.51 2.21 22.49
N VAL A 255 -4.27 2.86 21.59
CA VAL A 255 -4.45 4.32 21.60
C VAL A 255 -5.52 4.70 22.61
N THR A 256 -5.15 5.58 23.53
CA THR A 256 -6.04 6.12 24.55
C THR A 256 -5.99 7.63 24.62
N TYR A 257 -7.11 8.25 25.00
CA TYR A 257 -7.21 9.67 25.35
C TYR A 257 -7.84 9.84 26.73
N GLN A 258 -7.15 10.55 27.62
CA GLN A 258 -7.49 10.70 29.04
C GLN A 258 -7.78 9.36 29.74
N GLY A 259 -7.00 8.33 29.40
CA GLY A 259 -7.10 6.99 29.96
C GLY A 259 -8.26 6.14 29.43
N ARG A 260 -8.96 6.60 28.38
CA ARG A 260 -10.04 5.88 27.70
C ARG A 260 -9.57 5.38 26.36
N ALA A 261 -9.93 4.16 25.98
CA ALA A 261 -9.60 3.60 24.66
C ALA A 261 -10.26 4.42 23.55
N VAL A 262 -9.52 4.56 22.44
CA VAL A 262 -9.94 5.26 21.23
C VAL A 262 -9.76 4.35 20.01
N LEU A 263 -8.58 3.76 19.85
CA LEU A 263 -8.27 2.81 18.79
C LEU A 263 -7.56 1.60 19.40
N THR A 264 -7.94 0.41 18.95
CA THR A 264 -7.12 -0.78 19.16
C THR A 264 -5.91 -0.73 18.23
N SER A 265 -6.12 -0.38 16.96
CA SER A 265 -5.02 -0.12 16.02
C SER A 265 -5.43 0.72 14.81
N ALA A 266 -4.45 1.33 14.16
CA ALA A 266 -4.61 1.85 12.81
C ALA A 266 -3.33 1.65 11.99
N SER A 267 -3.47 1.26 10.72
CA SER A 267 -2.37 0.96 9.79
C SER A 267 -2.74 1.32 8.34
N LEU A 268 -1.78 1.18 7.43
CA LEU A 268 -1.97 1.36 5.99
C LEU A 268 -1.44 0.12 5.25
N PRO A 269 -2.28 -0.93 5.11
CA PRO A 269 -1.84 -2.19 4.51
C PRO A 269 -1.34 -2.09 3.07
N GLU A 270 -1.89 -1.18 2.25
CA GLU A 270 -1.62 -1.17 0.82
C GLU A 270 -1.91 0.18 0.13
N TRP A 271 -1.21 0.44 -0.98
CA TRP A 271 -1.47 1.53 -1.92
C TRP A 271 -1.85 0.97 -3.29
N HIS A 272 -3.02 1.37 -3.79
CA HIS A 272 -3.44 1.02 -5.15
C HIS A 272 -3.09 2.16 -6.08
N VAL A 273 -2.22 1.91 -7.06
CA VAL A 273 -1.75 2.94 -7.98
C VAL A 273 -2.22 2.66 -9.39
N ASP A 274 -3.15 3.50 -9.83
CA ASP A 274 -3.81 3.39 -11.12
C ASP A 274 -3.13 4.27 -12.18
N TYR A 275 -3.12 3.79 -13.41
CA TYR A 275 -2.64 4.47 -14.60
C TYR A 275 -3.64 4.34 -15.78
N ASN A 276 -4.88 3.94 -15.49
CA ASN A 276 -5.86 3.44 -16.46
C ASN A 276 -6.44 4.51 -17.42
N GLY A 277 -5.66 4.92 -18.41
CA GLY A 277 -6.20 5.56 -19.62
C GLY A 277 -6.70 4.57 -20.67
N ALA A 278 -6.93 5.05 -21.90
CA ALA A 278 -7.25 4.24 -23.08
C ALA A 278 -6.18 3.17 -23.44
N TYR A 279 -5.07 3.11 -22.70
CA TYR A 279 -3.90 2.27 -22.92
C TYR A 279 -3.91 0.94 -22.15
N PHE A 280 -4.89 0.68 -21.27
CA PHE A 280 -4.94 -0.55 -20.45
C PHE A 280 -3.59 -0.87 -19.79
N PHE A 281 -3.00 0.15 -19.15
CA PHE A 281 -1.70 0.03 -18.51
C PHE A 281 -1.84 -0.72 -17.16
N PRO A 282 -0.85 -1.54 -16.75
CA PRO A 282 -0.87 -2.21 -15.45
C PRO A 282 -1.04 -1.24 -14.28
N GLY A 283 -1.93 -1.59 -13.34
CA GLY A 283 -1.96 -0.99 -12.00
C GLY A 283 -1.01 -1.73 -11.05
N PHE A 284 -0.58 -1.05 -9.98
CA PHE A 284 0.36 -1.61 -9.00
C PHE A 284 -0.14 -1.53 -7.57
N PHE A 285 0.10 -2.62 -6.86
CA PHE A 285 0.04 -2.67 -5.41
C PHE A 285 1.40 -2.31 -4.85
N ASP A 286 1.50 -1.09 -4.35
CA ASP A 286 2.67 -0.68 -3.59
C ASP A 286 2.40 -0.96 -2.11
N VAL A 287 3.33 -1.63 -1.44
CA VAL A 287 3.28 -1.86 0.01
C VAL A 287 4.37 -1.02 0.67
N THR A 288 4.14 -0.58 1.90
CA THR A 288 5.12 0.21 2.68
C THR A 288 5.53 -0.57 3.90
N GLY A 289 6.80 -0.57 4.27
CA GLY A 289 7.23 -1.28 5.46
C GLY A 289 8.69 -1.69 5.43
N CYS A 290 9.10 -2.38 6.47
CA CYS A 290 10.44 -2.88 6.66
C CYS A 290 10.77 -4.13 5.84
N GLY A 291 9.84 -4.66 5.06
CA GLY A 291 10.06 -5.89 4.31
C GLY A 291 10.54 -7.05 5.20
N GLY A 292 11.37 -7.92 4.62
CA GLY A 292 11.95 -9.08 5.28
C GLY A 292 12.10 -10.25 4.31
N SER A 293 12.34 -11.45 4.84
CA SER A 293 12.46 -12.66 4.02
C SER A 293 11.06 -13.17 3.61
N GLY A 294 10.21 -12.29 3.09
CA GLY A 294 8.82 -12.56 2.74
C GLY A 294 8.19 -11.51 1.84
N GLY A 295 7.14 -11.93 1.14
CA GLY A 295 6.60 -11.31 -0.07
C GLY A 295 6.12 -9.86 0.06
N GLY A 296 6.37 -9.06 -0.97
CA GLY A 296 5.94 -7.66 -1.10
C GLY A 296 6.92 -6.92 -1.99
N PHE A 297 6.52 -5.82 -2.63
CA PHE A 297 7.49 -4.81 -3.09
C PHE A 297 7.48 -3.62 -2.10
N PRO A 298 8.02 -3.74 -0.86
CA PRO A 298 8.03 -2.64 0.08
C PRO A 298 8.81 -1.43 -0.43
N ILE A 299 8.13 -0.29 -0.33
CA ILE A 299 8.75 1.02 -0.27
C ILE A 299 9.30 1.16 1.15
N PRO A 300 10.63 1.17 1.33
CA PRO A 300 11.23 1.06 2.64
C PRO A 300 11.12 2.36 3.44
N PRO A 301 11.17 2.28 4.78
CA PRO A 301 11.19 3.46 5.63
C PRO A 301 12.46 4.29 5.37
N PHE A 302 12.27 5.60 5.33
CA PHE A 302 13.31 6.60 5.21
C PHE A 302 13.50 7.28 6.57
N GLY A 303 14.44 6.75 7.35
CA GLY A 303 14.76 7.28 8.69
C GLY A 303 13.93 6.64 9.78
N GLU A 304 14.19 7.05 11.02
CA GLU A 304 13.40 6.60 12.17
C GLU A 304 11.99 7.20 12.16
N THR A 305 11.05 6.53 12.82
CA THR A 305 9.73 7.09 13.08
C THR A 305 9.85 8.28 14.01
N GLU A 306 9.22 9.39 13.67
CA GLU A 306 9.35 10.64 14.41
C GLU A 306 8.05 10.99 15.15
N VAL A 307 8.19 11.50 16.37
CA VAL A 307 7.09 12.13 17.10
C VAL A 307 7.33 13.64 17.10
N ARG A 308 6.45 14.40 16.45
CA ARG A 308 6.61 15.83 16.19
C ARG A 308 5.47 16.64 16.82
N ASP A 309 5.73 17.90 17.16
CA ASP A 309 4.67 18.83 17.55
C ASP A 309 3.77 19.13 16.34
N LEU A 310 2.45 19.08 16.55
CA LEU A 310 1.48 19.52 15.56
C LEU A 310 1.21 21.01 15.77
N LEU A 311 1.42 21.82 14.73
CA LEU A 311 1.37 23.27 14.82
C LEU A 311 0.18 23.85 14.04
N ASP A 312 -0.50 24.82 14.64
CA ASP A 312 -1.37 25.77 13.95
C ASP A 312 -0.75 27.17 14.06
N GLY A 313 -0.16 27.62 12.95
CA GLY A 313 0.73 28.77 12.94
C GLY A 313 1.95 28.54 13.85
N GLY A 314 2.02 29.30 14.95
CA GLY A 314 3.09 29.18 15.95
C GLY A 314 2.69 28.42 17.22
N ASN A 315 1.46 27.93 17.31
CA ASN A 315 0.94 27.28 18.52
C ASN A 315 0.97 25.76 18.37
N VAL A 316 1.43 25.06 19.41
CA VAL A 316 1.31 23.61 19.50
C VAL A 316 -0.14 23.26 19.85
N ILE A 317 -0.80 22.51 18.97
CA ILE A 317 -2.20 22.07 19.13
C ILE A 317 -2.33 20.55 19.35
N GLY A 318 -1.21 19.85 19.39
CA GLY A 318 -1.14 18.40 19.55
C GLY A 318 0.23 17.87 19.16
N PHE A 319 0.27 16.61 18.73
CA PHE A 319 1.46 15.98 18.17
C PHE A 319 1.07 15.03 17.04
N GLU A 320 2.06 14.61 16.25
CA GLU A 320 1.89 13.57 15.24
C GLU A 320 3.00 12.52 15.31
N VAL A 321 2.68 11.29 14.94
CA VAL A 321 3.64 10.21 14.69
C VAL A 321 3.78 10.06 13.17
N VAL A 322 5.00 10.20 12.66
CA VAL A 322 5.25 10.30 11.22
C VAL A 322 6.30 9.31 10.78
N GLN A 323 6.03 8.64 9.65
CA GLN A 323 7.02 7.84 8.94
C GLN A 323 7.03 8.23 7.46
N ASP A 324 8.22 8.54 6.95
CA ASP A 324 8.49 8.69 5.51
C ASP A 324 8.89 7.33 4.94
N PHE A 325 8.36 6.98 3.78
CA PHE A 325 8.69 5.77 3.03
C PHE A 325 9.15 6.17 1.65
N ARG A 326 10.33 5.70 1.21
CA ARG A 326 10.94 6.24 0.00
C ARG A 326 11.84 5.25 -0.73
N MET A 327 11.66 5.18 -2.05
CA MET A 327 12.61 4.49 -2.93
C MET A 327 13.91 5.29 -3.12
N SER A 328 15.03 4.58 -3.24
CA SER A 328 16.38 5.16 -3.39
C SER A 328 16.57 6.08 -4.62
N GLN A 329 15.64 6.03 -5.58
CA GLN A 329 15.62 6.89 -6.78
C GLN A 329 14.39 7.77 -6.86
N TRP A 330 13.69 8.00 -5.75
CA TRP A 330 12.57 8.94 -5.75
C TRP A 330 12.97 10.29 -6.36
N GLY A 331 12.09 10.79 -7.23
CA GLY A 331 12.36 11.86 -8.20
C GLY A 331 12.43 11.35 -9.64
N ALA A 332 12.87 10.11 -9.85
CA ALA A 332 12.82 9.43 -11.15
C ALA A 332 11.44 8.83 -11.45
N ALA A 333 11.15 8.58 -12.72
CA ALA A 333 9.94 7.85 -13.14
C ALA A 333 9.83 6.48 -12.45
N CYS A 334 8.61 6.06 -12.09
CA CYS A 334 8.34 4.79 -11.40
C CYS A 334 9.02 4.63 -10.02
N ASN A 335 9.48 5.72 -9.39
CA ASN A 335 10.04 5.69 -8.04
C ASN A 335 9.20 6.54 -7.09
N TYR A 336 8.74 5.92 -6.01
CA TYR A 336 7.69 6.48 -5.16
C TYR A 336 8.22 6.91 -3.79
N ARG A 337 7.48 7.85 -3.20
CA ARG A 337 7.62 8.30 -1.82
C ARG A 337 6.23 8.52 -1.24
N TYR A 338 6.03 8.00 -0.04
CA TYR A 338 4.79 8.06 0.71
C TYR A 338 5.07 8.54 2.13
N GLY A 339 4.23 9.44 2.63
CA GLY A 339 4.21 9.84 4.04
C GLY A 339 3.00 9.24 4.75
N GLN A 340 3.19 8.79 5.97
CA GLN A 340 2.11 8.35 6.87
C GLN A 340 2.19 9.13 8.17
N HIS A 341 1.07 9.69 8.60
CA HIS A 341 0.96 10.58 9.74
C HIS A 341 -0.26 10.21 10.59
N TYR A 342 -0.04 10.02 11.89
CA TYR A 342 -1.11 9.87 12.88
C TYR A 342 -1.11 11.11 13.77
N GLN A 343 -2.10 11.98 13.58
CA GLN A 343 -2.19 13.28 14.23
C GLN A 343 -3.16 13.21 15.41
N PHE A 344 -2.71 13.67 16.59
CA PHE A 344 -3.46 13.63 17.84
C PHE A 344 -3.55 15.03 18.44
N PHE A 345 -4.76 15.56 18.59
CA PHE A 345 -5.02 16.93 19.02
C PHE A 345 -5.28 17.00 20.52
N GLY A 346 -4.89 18.09 21.18
CA GLY A 346 -5.05 18.26 22.62
C GLY A 346 -6.51 18.35 23.11
N ASP A 347 -7.48 18.42 22.20
CA ASP A 347 -8.91 18.42 22.49
C ASP A 347 -9.58 17.03 22.32
N GLY A 348 -8.80 16.01 21.97
CA GLY A 348 -9.30 14.63 21.79
C GLY A 348 -9.67 14.28 20.35
N ARG A 349 -9.55 15.22 19.40
CA ARG A 349 -9.60 14.90 17.97
C ARG A 349 -8.37 14.10 17.56
N PHE A 350 -8.52 13.29 16.52
CA PHE A 350 -7.39 12.66 15.83
C PHE A 350 -7.64 12.58 14.33
N ARG A 351 -6.55 12.47 13.56
CA ARG A 351 -6.59 12.35 12.10
C ARG A 351 -5.56 11.34 11.63
N ILE A 352 -5.93 10.53 10.64
CA ILE A 352 -5.02 9.59 9.98
C ILE A 352 -4.78 10.15 8.60
N VAL A 353 -3.53 10.52 8.29
CA VAL A 353 -3.18 11.24 7.06
C VAL A 353 -2.11 10.49 6.31
N VAL A 354 -2.29 10.43 5.01
CA VAL A 354 -1.35 9.81 4.08
C VAL A 354 -1.02 10.81 3.00
N GLY A 355 0.22 10.79 2.52
CA GLY A 355 0.69 11.72 1.49
C GLY A 355 1.39 10.97 0.37
N ALA A 356 0.92 11.10 -0.88
CA ALA A 356 1.69 10.65 -2.03
C ALA A 356 2.50 11.79 -2.63
N TYR A 357 3.82 11.60 -2.69
CA TYR A 357 4.78 12.52 -3.29
C TYR A 357 5.14 12.00 -4.69
N GLY A 358 4.13 11.56 -5.43
CA GLY A 358 4.30 10.80 -6.66
C GLY A 358 4.77 11.65 -7.83
N ARG A 359 5.32 11.02 -8.86
CA ARG A 359 5.21 11.48 -10.27
C ARG A 359 4.52 10.42 -11.13
N GLY A 360 4.40 9.21 -10.57
CA GLY A 360 3.90 8.00 -11.21
C GLY A 360 4.91 7.35 -12.15
N CYS A 361 4.45 6.27 -12.78
CA CYS A 361 5.04 5.72 -13.98
C CYS A 361 4.58 6.50 -15.22
N GLY A 362 5.56 7.02 -15.95
CA GLY A 362 5.42 7.56 -17.29
C GLY A 362 4.96 9.01 -17.42
N ASP A 363 5.33 9.60 -18.55
CA ASP A 363 5.22 11.03 -18.89
C ASP A 363 4.37 11.26 -20.16
N ASP A 364 3.78 10.21 -20.71
CA ASP A 364 2.97 10.31 -21.91
C ASP A 364 1.69 11.12 -21.62
N PRO A 365 1.47 12.26 -22.30
CA PRO A 365 0.28 13.10 -22.10
C PRO A 365 -1.02 12.39 -22.50
N THR A 366 -0.93 11.24 -23.19
CA THR A 366 -2.07 10.40 -23.55
C THR A 366 -2.38 9.30 -22.52
N MET A 367 -1.51 9.07 -21.53
CA MET A 367 -1.86 8.27 -20.35
C MET A 367 -2.74 9.08 -19.41
N GLN A 368 -3.71 8.42 -18.77
CA GLN A 368 -4.48 9.06 -17.71
C GLN A 368 -3.54 9.49 -16.57
N GLN A 369 -3.92 10.58 -15.92
CA GLN A 369 -3.34 11.00 -14.66
C GLN A 369 -3.39 9.85 -13.63
N PRO A 370 -2.27 9.51 -12.98
CA PRO A 370 -2.24 8.43 -12.01
C PRO A 370 -3.17 8.70 -10.85
N VAL A 371 -3.88 7.68 -10.39
CA VAL A 371 -4.75 7.77 -9.23
C VAL A 371 -4.18 6.91 -8.10
N TYR A 372 -3.86 7.54 -6.98
CA TYR A 372 -3.42 6.85 -5.77
C TYR A 372 -4.62 6.60 -4.86
N ARG A 373 -4.78 5.35 -4.41
CA ARG A 373 -5.82 4.94 -3.46
C ARG A 373 -5.19 4.18 -2.29
N PRO A 374 -4.70 4.90 -1.26
CA PRO A 374 -4.17 4.27 -0.05
C PRO A 374 -5.29 3.62 0.75
N VAL A 375 -5.09 2.39 1.20
CA VAL A 375 -6.08 1.67 2.01
C VAL A 375 -5.74 1.86 3.48
N MET A 376 -6.58 2.60 4.22
CA MET A 376 -6.43 2.77 5.66
C MET A 376 -7.29 1.76 6.41
N ARG A 377 -6.72 1.04 7.37
CA ARG A 377 -7.43 0.16 8.30
C ARG A 377 -7.47 0.81 9.67
N ILE A 378 -8.66 0.98 10.24
CA ILE A 378 -8.86 1.68 11.51
C ILE A 378 -9.75 0.82 12.40
N ASP A 379 -9.14 0.14 13.37
CA ASP A 379 -9.79 -0.70 14.38
C ASP A 379 -10.14 0.17 15.58
N ILE A 380 -11.42 0.53 15.66
CA ILE A 380 -11.93 1.57 16.55
C ILE A 380 -12.46 0.92 17.82
N ALA A 381 -12.13 1.53 18.96
CA ALA A 381 -12.39 0.99 20.28
C ALA A 381 -12.91 2.09 21.20
N VAL A 382 -14.11 2.64 20.91
CA VAL A 382 -14.64 3.78 21.68
C VAL A 382 -14.93 3.34 23.10
N ASP A 383 -14.06 3.72 24.04
CA ASP A 383 -14.11 3.24 25.42
C ASP A 383 -14.05 1.70 25.55
N GLY A 384 -13.42 1.06 24.55
CA GLY A 384 -13.19 -0.38 24.43
C GLY A 384 -13.86 -0.97 23.19
N ASP A 385 -13.53 -2.21 22.88
CA ASP A 385 -14.05 -2.91 21.68
C ASP A 385 -15.50 -3.40 21.83
N ALA A 386 -16.12 -3.21 22.99
CA ALA A 386 -17.40 -3.78 23.33
C ALA A 386 -18.54 -2.78 23.11
N GLY A 387 -19.19 -2.89 21.95
CA GLY A 387 -20.49 -2.29 21.70
C GLY A 387 -20.45 -1.01 20.86
N ASP A 388 -19.46 -0.89 19.99
CA ASP A 388 -19.44 0.18 19.00
C ASP A 388 -20.52 -0.07 17.94
N ASN A 389 -21.16 1.02 17.52
CA ASN A 389 -22.19 1.05 16.50
C ASN A 389 -21.82 2.09 15.46
N PHE A 390 -22.11 1.79 14.19
CA PHE A 390 -21.84 2.68 13.07
C PHE A 390 -23.14 3.29 12.53
N ALA A 391 -23.10 4.56 12.19
CA ALA A 391 -24.18 5.24 11.49
C ALA A 391 -23.65 6.14 10.37
N ILE A 392 -24.50 6.34 9.37
CA ILE A 392 -24.20 7.14 8.18
C ILE A 392 -25.21 8.28 8.12
N TRP A 393 -24.76 9.49 7.78
CA TRP A 393 -25.68 10.58 7.54
C TRP A 393 -26.45 10.36 6.23
N ASP A 394 -27.78 10.37 6.27
CA ASP A 394 -28.64 10.14 5.10
C ASP A 394 -29.17 11.44 4.45
N GLY A 395 -28.72 12.59 4.94
CA GLY A 395 -29.20 13.92 4.55
C GLY A 395 -30.32 14.47 5.44
N GLN A 396 -30.90 13.66 6.32
CA GLN A 396 -31.93 14.06 7.29
C GLN A 396 -31.57 13.67 8.73
N GLY A 397 -30.88 12.53 8.91
CA GLY A 397 -30.49 12.01 10.20
C GLY A 397 -29.37 10.98 10.11
N TRP A 398 -28.88 10.57 11.28
CA TRP A 398 -27.96 9.46 11.41
C TRP A 398 -28.71 8.13 11.27
N ALA A 399 -28.42 7.39 10.20
CA ALA A 399 -28.98 6.08 9.91
C ALA A 399 -28.03 4.98 10.39
N GLY A 400 -28.43 4.26 11.44
CA GLY A 400 -27.69 3.12 11.97
C GLY A 400 -27.51 1.99 10.97
N GLN A 401 -26.33 1.37 10.97
CA GLN A 401 -26.04 0.19 10.18
C GLN A 401 -25.97 -1.03 11.12
N THR A 402 -26.71 -2.09 10.78
CA THR A 402 -26.77 -3.33 11.57
C THR A 402 -26.03 -4.48 10.91
N ARG A 403 -25.54 -4.27 9.69
CA ARG A 403 -24.78 -5.23 8.88
C ARG A 403 -23.67 -4.50 8.15
N GLU A 404 -22.59 -5.22 7.88
CA GLU A 404 -21.45 -4.69 7.14
C GLU A 404 -21.90 -4.00 5.87
N THR A 405 -21.26 -2.88 5.57
CA THR A 405 -21.68 -2.06 4.44
C THR A 405 -20.52 -1.24 3.91
N TYR A 406 -20.76 -0.62 2.76
CA TYR A 406 -19.84 0.33 2.15
C TYR A 406 -20.55 1.60 1.71
N ARG A 407 -19.79 2.64 1.41
CA ARG A 407 -20.26 3.86 0.74
C ARG A 407 -19.25 4.28 -0.32
N THR A 408 -19.77 4.81 -1.42
CA THR A 408 -18.97 5.27 -2.55
C THR A 408 -19.14 6.78 -2.73
N PRO A 409 -18.14 7.47 -3.30
CA PRO A 409 -18.25 8.90 -3.60
C PRO A 409 -19.18 9.18 -4.78
N TYR A 410 -19.57 8.15 -5.54
CA TYR A 410 -20.36 8.26 -6.76
C TYR A 410 -21.82 7.89 -6.53
N ALA A 411 -22.70 8.30 -7.45
CA ALA A 411 -24.09 7.87 -7.43
C ALA A 411 -24.17 6.34 -7.67
N ALA A 412 -24.45 5.58 -6.60
CA ALA A 412 -24.66 4.15 -6.63
C ALA A 412 -25.97 3.83 -5.88
N PRO A 413 -26.89 3.02 -6.44
CA PRO A 413 -28.16 2.70 -5.78
C PRO A 413 -27.93 2.13 -4.36
N GLY A 414 -28.34 2.88 -3.34
CA GLY A 414 -28.22 2.48 -1.92
C GLY A 414 -26.85 2.71 -1.29
N PHE A 415 -25.83 3.14 -2.05
CA PHE A 415 -24.44 3.21 -1.57
C PHE A 415 -23.71 4.54 -1.83
N GLY A 416 -24.29 5.51 -2.55
CA GLY A 416 -23.70 6.85 -2.69
C GLY A 416 -24.62 7.91 -3.33
N PRO A 417 -24.15 9.15 -3.53
CA PRO A 417 -22.91 9.72 -2.98
C PRO A 417 -23.05 10.04 -1.48
N HIS A 418 -21.92 10.25 -0.79
CA HIS A 418 -21.90 10.68 0.62
C HIS A 418 -22.77 11.91 0.82
N GLN A 419 -23.64 11.87 1.83
CA GLN A 419 -24.32 13.05 2.34
C GLN A 419 -23.53 13.59 3.52
N LEU A 420 -23.44 14.91 3.64
CA LEU A 420 -22.72 15.57 4.72
C LEU A 420 -23.68 16.35 5.61
N THR A 421 -23.35 16.44 6.90
CA THR A 421 -23.97 17.40 7.82
C THR A 421 -23.54 18.83 7.46
N ALA A 422 -24.10 19.83 8.17
CA ALA A 422 -23.66 21.22 8.02
C ALA A 422 -22.20 21.45 8.47
N ASP A 423 -21.68 20.54 9.30
CA ASP A 423 -20.31 20.53 9.82
C ASP A 423 -19.40 19.57 9.03
N ASN A 424 -19.81 19.18 7.82
CA ASN A 424 -19.10 18.29 6.89
C ASN A 424 -18.89 16.84 7.36
N GLU A 425 -19.66 16.37 8.34
CA GLU A 425 -19.55 15.00 8.85
C GLU A 425 -20.37 14.04 8.00
N ALA A 426 -19.84 12.84 7.75
CA ALA A 426 -20.52 11.82 6.93
C ALA A 426 -20.85 10.55 7.71
N TRP A 427 -20.04 10.23 8.72
CA TRP A 427 -20.12 8.98 9.47
C TRP A 427 -20.02 9.21 10.97
N LEU A 428 -20.53 8.25 11.73
CA LEU A 428 -20.62 8.30 13.18
C LEU A 428 -20.28 6.92 13.74
N ILE A 429 -19.39 6.87 14.73
CA ILE A 429 -19.18 5.68 15.56
C ILE A 429 -19.51 6.05 17.00
N VAL A 430 -20.29 5.22 17.68
CA VAL A 430 -20.79 5.48 19.02
C VAL A 430 -20.84 4.21 19.87
N ASP A 431 -20.37 4.32 21.11
CA ASP A 431 -20.44 3.26 22.13
C ASP A 431 -21.84 3.14 22.75
N GLY A 432 -22.06 2.09 23.55
CA GLY A 432 -23.31 1.90 24.28
C GLY A 432 -23.62 2.97 25.34
N ALA A 433 -22.66 3.83 25.70
CA ALA A 433 -22.83 4.94 26.64
C ALA A 433 -23.09 6.29 25.94
N GLY A 434 -23.19 6.30 24.61
CA GLY A 434 -23.44 7.49 23.81
C GLY A 434 -22.23 8.40 23.61
N ARG A 435 -21.01 7.88 23.79
CA ARG A 435 -19.75 8.55 23.45
C ARG A 435 -19.27 8.05 22.10
N GLY A 436 -18.53 8.87 21.37
CA GLY A 436 -18.15 8.48 20.03
C GLY A 436 -17.36 9.51 19.27
N TYR A 437 -17.21 9.25 17.98
CA TYR A 437 -16.60 10.13 17.01
C TYR A 437 -17.52 10.35 15.82
N THR A 438 -17.75 11.61 15.45
CA THR A 438 -18.16 11.93 14.09
C THR A 438 -16.92 11.95 13.21
N ILE A 439 -17.08 11.58 11.94
CA ILE A 439 -15.99 11.40 11.01
C ILE A 439 -16.21 12.33 9.81
N GLU A 440 -15.25 13.22 9.60
CA GLU A 440 -15.21 14.24 8.56
C GLU A 440 -14.17 13.84 7.49
N PRO A 441 -14.56 13.63 6.22
CA PRO A 441 -13.61 13.37 5.15
C PRO A 441 -12.78 14.61 4.81
N GLY A 442 -11.62 14.43 4.16
CA GLY A 442 -10.94 15.53 3.51
C GLY A 442 -11.76 16.10 2.35
N LEU A 443 -12.00 17.40 2.38
CA LEU A 443 -12.63 18.23 1.35
C LEU A 443 -11.68 19.37 0.90
N GLY A 444 -10.41 19.31 1.33
CA GLY A 444 -9.41 20.37 1.16
C GLY A 444 -9.44 21.46 2.23
N GLN A 445 -10.15 21.21 3.33
CA GLN A 445 -10.37 22.14 4.44
C GLN A 445 -9.25 22.16 5.49
N PHE A 446 -8.35 21.18 5.49
CA PHE A 446 -7.35 21.00 6.56
C PHE A 446 -6.05 21.82 6.38
N ASN A 447 -5.95 22.63 5.32
CA ASN A 447 -4.78 23.48 5.03
C ASN A 447 -3.43 22.73 5.00
N ASP A 448 -3.47 21.46 4.63
CA ASP A 448 -2.30 20.59 4.43
C ASP A 448 -1.90 20.49 2.95
N GLY A 449 -2.69 21.08 2.05
CA GLY A 449 -2.50 20.99 0.60
C GLY A 449 -3.32 19.89 -0.08
N GLY A 450 -4.12 19.12 0.67
CA GLY A 450 -5.10 18.19 0.11
C GLY A 450 -6.19 18.91 -0.69
N LEU A 451 -6.68 18.28 -1.76
CA LEU A 451 -7.75 18.84 -2.62
C LEU A 451 -9.13 18.17 -2.41
N GLY A 452 -9.19 17.20 -1.50
CA GLY A 452 -10.40 16.42 -1.20
C GLY A 452 -10.23 14.94 -1.50
N ASP A 453 -10.84 14.10 -0.66
CA ASP A 453 -10.53 12.68 -0.57
C ASP A 453 -11.41 11.81 -1.47
N GLN A 454 -12.65 12.22 -1.75
CA GLN A 454 -13.66 11.43 -2.48
C GLN A 454 -13.61 9.93 -2.14
N PRO A 455 -13.74 9.56 -0.84
CA PRO A 455 -13.33 8.25 -0.38
C PRO A 455 -14.34 7.16 -0.68
N PHE A 456 -13.86 5.94 -0.85
CA PHE A 456 -14.64 4.75 -0.57
C PHE A 456 -14.50 4.40 0.91
N VAL A 457 -15.60 4.00 1.54
CA VAL A 457 -15.64 3.68 2.97
C VAL A 457 -16.29 2.32 3.16
N TYR A 458 -15.74 1.51 4.05
CA TYR A 458 -16.28 0.21 4.43
C TYR A 458 -16.30 0.09 5.94
N ILE A 459 -17.29 -0.63 6.46
CA ILE A 459 -17.36 -0.99 7.87
C ILE A 459 -17.52 -2.49 7.96
N THR A 460 -16.60 -3.14 8.67
CA THR A 460 -16.60 -4.59 8.87
C THR A 460 -16.64 -4.94 10.34
N GLN A 461 -17.15 -6.13 10.64
CA GLN A 461 -17.01 -6.74 11.95
C GLN A 461 -15.56 -7.20 12.09
N HIS A 462 -14.94 -6.93 13.26
CA HIS A 462 -13.55 -7.37 13.47
C HIS A 462 -13.38 -8.88 13.31
N ARG A 463 -12.33 -9.24 12.56
CA ARG A 463 -11.83 -10.60 12.39
C ARG A 463 -10.29 -10.59 12.43
N PRO A 464 -9.65 -11.52 13.17
CA PRO A 464 -8.19 -11.55 13.26
C PRO A 464 -7.45 -11.68 11.91
N ALA A 465 -8.04 -12.42 10.96
CA ALA A 465 -7.45 -12.63 9.63
C ALA A 465 -7.46 -11.37 8.74
N GLU A 466 -8.11 -10.30 9.18
CA GLU A 466 -8.35 -9.06 8.42
C GLU A 466 -7.50 -7.89 8.94
N GLY A 467 -6.33 -8.18 9.52
CA GLY A 467 -5.30 -7.18 9.79
C GLY A 467 -4.91 -6.99 11.25
N ASP A 468 -5.12 -7.99 12.12
CA ASP A 468 -4.49 -8.03 13.45
C ASP A 468 -2.98 -8.31 13.37
N THR A 469 -2.55 -8.81 12.22
CA THR A 469 -1.16 -8.99 11.82
C THR A 469 -1.01 -8.46 10.39
N ASP A 470 0.24 -8.25 9.97
CA ASP A 470 0.56 -7.79 8.62
C ASP A 470 -0.18 -8.60 7.54
N LEU A 471 -0.89 -7.89 6.66
CA LEU A 471 -1.72 -8.48 5.61
C LEU A 471 -0.90 -8.78 4.34
N PRO A 472 -1.16 -9.91 3.66
CA PRO A 472 -0.76 -10.06 2.27
C PRO A 472 -1.52 -9.04 1.38
N ILE A 473 -1.04 -8.81 0.15
CA ILE A 473 -1.72 -7.95 -0.84
C ILE A 473 -3.13 -8.51 -1.07
N PHE A 474 -4.16 -7.69 -0.84
CA PHE A 474 -5.54 -8.13 -0.90
C PHE A 474 -6.30 -7.38 -1.97
N SER A 475 -6.71 -8.12 -3.00
CA SER A 475 -7.49 -7.56 -4.08
C SER A 475 -8.59 -8.49 -4.53
N PRO A 476 -9.83 -8.00 -4.65
CA PRO A 476 -10.91 -8.78 -5.20
C PRO A 476 -10.61 -9.18 -6.66
N PRO A 477 -10.95 -10.41 -7.08
CA PRO A 477 -11.08 -10.72 -8.50
C PRO A 477 -12.10 -9.75 -9.12
N GLY A 478 -11.73 -9.08 -10.20
CA GLY A 478 -12.50 -7.96 -10.74
C GLY A 478 -12.14 -7.61 -12.18
N PRO A 479 -12.81 -6.62 -12.78
CA PRO A 479 -12.42 -6.17 -14.12
C PRO A 479 -10.99 -5.59 -14.12
N SER A 480 -10.52 -5.08 -12.98
CA SER A 480 -9.16 -4.58 -12.74
C SER A 480 -8.60 -5.20 -11.45
N TYR A 481 -7.41 -5.81 -11.50
CA TYR A 481 -6.73 -6.43 -10.34
C TYR A 481 -6.30 -5.41 -9.33
N CYS A 482 -5.98 -4.18 -9.74
CA CYS A 482 -5.41 -3.19 -8.82
C CYS A 482 -6.27 -1.96 -8.66
N CYS A 483 -7.03 -1.57 -9.67
CA CYS A 483 -7.74 -0.29 -9.61
C CYS A 483 -9.05 -0.36 -10.37
N ASN A 484 -10.13 -0.65 -9.65
CA ASN A 484 -11.48 -0.51 -10.16
C ASN A 484 -11.96 0.94 -9.97
N ASP A 485 -12.92 1.35 -10.79
CA ASP A 485 -13.57 2.67 -10.66
C ASP A 485 -14.87 2.58 -9.84
N ASP A 486 -15.14 1.40 -9.25
CA ASP A 486 -16.33 1.10 -8.44
C ASP A 486 -15.96 0.78 -6.98
N TYR A 487 -16.84 0.15 -6.20
CA TYR A 487 -16.58 -0.15 -4.79
C TYR A 487 -15.53 -1.26 -4.56
N ARG A 488 -14.91 -1.84 -5.59
CA ARG A 488 -13.91 -2.90 -5.44
C ARG A 488 -12.52 -2.33 -5.23
N GLN A 489 -12.25 -1.87 -4.01
CA GLN A 489 -11.04 -1.15 -3.63
C GLN A 489 -10.16 -1.90 -2.64
N GLY A 490 -10.35 -3.21 -2.48
CA GLY A 490 -9.60 -4.05 -1.54
C GLY A 490 -10.48 -4.47 -0.37
N PRO A 491 -10.87 -3.57 0.55
CA PRO A 491 -11.66 -3.94 1.73
C PRO A 491 -13.04 -4.54 1.44
N ASP A 492 -13.54 -4.44 0.20
CA ASP A 492 -14.79 -5.07 -0.20
C ASP A 492 -14.77 -6.60 -0.07
N ILE A 493 -13.61 -7.24 -0.09
CA ILE A 493 -13.50 -8.69 0.12
C ILE A 493 -13.88 -9.14 1.54
N PHE A 494 -13.83 -8.20 2.50
CA PHE A 494 -14.18 -8.44 3.90
C PHE A 494 -15.66 -8.23 4.17
N VAL A 495 -16.33 -7.41 3.35
CA VAL A 495 -17.77 -7.16 3.48
C VAL A 495 -18.53 -8.39 3.00
N ASN A 496 -18.98 -9.21 3.95
CA ASN A 496 -19.62 -10.51 3.70
C ASN A 496 -21.02 -10.59 4.34
N ASP A 497 -21.62 -9.43 4.61
CA ASP A 497 -22.95 -9.27 5.22
C ASP A 497 -22.98 -9.77 6.68
N GLU A 498 -21.87 -9.67 7.41
CA GLU A 498 -21.90 -9.97 8.85
C GLU A 498 -22.75 -8.96 9.64
N PRO A 499 -23.42 -9.38 10.74
CA PRO A 499 -24.03 -8.43 11.66
C PRO A 499 -22.96 -7.52 12.28
N LEU A 500 -23.22 -6.21 12.28
CA LEU A 500 -22.38 -5.25 13.01
C LEU A 500 -22.80 -5.20 14.48
N GLY A 501 -21.80 -5.15 15.36
CA GLY A 501 -21.96 -4.82 16.76
C GLY A 501 -20.82 -5.39 17.59
N GLY A 502 -20.19 -4.57 18.42
CA GLY A 502 -18.96 -4.96 19.12
C GLY A 502 -17.76 -4.24 18.54
N ASN A 503 -16.69 -4.96 18.22
CA ASN A 503 -15.47 -4.41 17.62
C ASN A 503 -15.71 -4.16 16.13
N LEU A 504 -15.52 -2.92 15.68
CA LEU A 504 -15.71 -2.51 14.30
C LEU A 504 -14.40 -2.04 13.67
N VAL A 505 -14.16 -2.46 12.43
CA VAL A 505 -13.06 -1.96 11.61
C VAL A 505 -13.60 -1.03 10.54
N PHE A 506 -13.20 0.24 10.60
CA PHE A 506 -13.49 1.25 9.60
C PHE A 506 -12.36 1.31 8.58
N TRP A 507 -12.72 1.12 7.31
CA TRP A 507 -11.78 1.20 6.20
C TRP A 507 -12.03 2.48 5.42
N TYR A 508 -10.95 3.23 5.17
CA TYR A 508 -11.01 4.51 4.46
C TYR A 508 -10.06 4.49 3.28
N VAL A 509 -10.60 4.64 2.07
CA VAL A 509 -9.83 4.58 0.82
C VAL A 509 -10.07 5.87 0.02
N PRO A 510 -9.26 6.93 0.22
CA PRO A 510 -9.37 8.15 -0.56
C PRO A 510 -8.85 7.93 -1.98
N GLN A 511 -9.15 8.88 -2.87
CA GLN A 511 -8.68 8.90 -4.24
C GLN A 511 -7.94 10.21 -4.51
N SER A 512 -6.65 10.11 -4.79
CA SER A 512 -5.82 11.26 -5.14
C SER A 512 -5.33 11.13 -6.58
N THR A 513 -5.92 11.92 -7.47
CA THR A 513 -5.52 11.99 -8.87
C THR A 513 -4.37 12.96 -9.04
N THR A 514 -3.31 12.54 -9.69
CA THR A 514 -2.14 13.37 -9.97
C THR A 514 -2.47 14.49 -10.93
N ASP A 515 -2.23 15.74 -10.57
CA ASP A 515 -2.23 16.82 -11.54
C ASP A 515 -0.86 16.92 -12.22
N ARG A 516 -0.88 16.77 -13.54
CA ARG A 516 0.31 16.75 -14.41
C ARG A 516 0.46 18.04 -15.20
N VAL A 517 -0.52 18.93 -15.16
CA VAL A 517 -0.46 20.16 -15.92
C VAL A 517 0.45 21.14 -15.17
N LEU A 518 1.39 21.73 -15.88
CA LEU A 518 2.27 22.71 -15.27
C LEU A 518 1.46 23.95 -14.91
N PRO A 519 1.71 24.61 -13.77
CA PRO A 519 0.99 25.83 -13.39
C PRO A 519 1.06 26.97 -14.41
N ALA A 520 2.03 26.92 -15.33
CA ALA A 520 2.15 27.86 -16.44
C ALA A 520 1.10 27.66 -17.55
N ASP A 521 0.48 26.48 -17.62
CA ASP A 521 -0.37 26.03 -18.74
C ASP A 521 -1.87 26.13 -18.43
N ASP A 522 -2.33 25.86 -17.20
CA ASP A 522 -3.73 25.99 -16.79
C ASP A 522 -3.97 26.91 -15.59
N GLY A 523 -2.90 27.29 -14.87
CA GLY A 523 -2.98 28.14 -13.69
C GLY A 523 -3.31 27.39 -12.40
N ASP A 524 -3.51 26.06 -12.48
CA ASP A 524 -3.73 25.19 -11.34
C ASP A 524 -2.37 24.70 -10.80
N GLY A 525 -2.32 24.38 -9.51
CA GLY A 525 -1.10 23.91 -8.85
C GLY A 525 -0.84 22.43 -9.13
N LEU A 526 0.42 22.02 -9.14
CA LEU A 526 0.79 20.59 -9.18
C LEU A 526 0.17 19.85 -7.98
N TYR A 527 -0.26 18.59 -8.15
CA TYR A 527 -0.83 17.77 -7.08
C TYR A 527 -0.42 16.29 -7.24
N CYS A 528 -0.10 15.61 -6.14
CA CYS A 528 0.61 14.33 -6.17
C CYS A 528 1.85 14.36 -7.09
N TRP A 529 2.68 15.41 -6.99
CA TRP A 529 3.77 15.65 -7.94
C TRP A 529 5.15 15.80 -7.28
N THR A 530 6.19 15.34 -7.97
CA THR A 530 7.59 15.66 -7.69
C THR A 530 8.22 16.29 -8.92
N VAL A 531 8.59 17.56 -8.82
CA VAL A 531 9.28 18.31 -9.88
C VAL A 531 10.75 17.89 -9.94
N SER A 532 11.40 17.82 -8.77
CA SER A 532 12.78 17.37 -8.65
C SER A 532 12.98 16.57 -7.38
N GLY A 533 13.80 15.53 -7.48
CA GLY A 533 14.26 14.76 -6.31
C GLY A 533 15.39 15.47 -5.57
N GLU A 534 16.11 14.72 -4.76
CA GLU A 534 17.22 15.22 -3.95
C GLU A 534 18.42 15.74 -4.78
N PRO A 535 19.27 16.62 -4.23
CA PRO A 535 19.28 17.15 -2.85
C PRO A 535 18.38 18.38 -2.63
N THR A 536 17.69 18.83 -3.66
CA THR A 536 16.87 20.05 -3.64
C THR A 536 15.47 19.67 -4.08
N SER A 537 14.78 18.88 -3.27
CA SER A 537 13.48 18.35 -3.63
C SER A 537 12.44 19.45 -3.76
N GLU A 538 11.75 19.49 -4.89
CA GLU A 538 10.57 20.32 -5.13
C GLU A 538 9.38 19.41 -5.39
N THR A 539 8.40 19.46 -4.51
CA THR A 539 7.28 18.50 -4.46
C THR A 539 5.98 19.17 -4.07
N THR A 540 4.88 18.68 -4.61
CA THR A 540 3.54 18.99 -4.14
C THR A 540 2.81 17.69 -3.80
N PRO A 541 2.90 17.22 -2.54
CA PRO A 541 2.22 15.98 -2.15
C PRO A 541 0.72 16.12 -2.24
N CYS A 542 0.03 15.00 -2.40
CA CYS A 542 -1.40 14.91 -2.17
C CYS A 542 -1.68 14.24 -0.84
N PHE A 543 -2.05 15.07 0.14
CA PHE A 543 -2.49 14.59 1.44
C PHE A 543 -3.98 14.24 1.40
N ALA A 544 -4.32 13.12 2.03
CA ALA A 544 -5.68 12.65 2.20
C ALA A 544 -5.85 12.01 3.57
N GLY A 545 -7.06 12.02 4.13
CA GLY A 545 -7.32 11.35 5.40
C GLY A 545 -8.43 11.96 6.25
N PRO A 546 -9.23 11.12 6.94
CA PRO A 546 -10.39 11.54 7.71
C PRO A 546 -10.00 12.11 9.08
N MET A 547 -10.75 13.12 9.52
CA MET A 547 -10.70 13.68 10.88
C MET A 547 -11.81 13.05 11.74
N PHE A 548 -11.47 12.73 12.98
CA PHE A 548 -12.38 12.19 13.97
C PHE A 548 -12.62 13.21 15.07
N HIS A 549 -13.89 13.61 15.25
CA HIS A 549 -14.30 14.61 16.24
C HIS A 549 -15.02 13.95 17.42
N PRO A 550 -14.47 14.04 18.65
CA PRO A 550 -15.08 13.39 19.79
C PRO A 550 -16.40 14.09 20.16
N PHE A 551 -17.41 13.31 20.52
CA PHE A 551 -18.65 13.83 21.07
C PHE A 551 -19.16 12.94 22.21
N GLN A 552 -20.11 13.49 22.96
CA GLN A 552 -20.90 12.75 23.93
C GLN A 552 -22.37 13.17 23.81
N LEU A 553 -23.26 12.20 23.63
CA LEU A 553 -24.70 12.42 23.67
C LEU A 553 -25.08 12.85 25.09
N THR A 554 -25.40 14.13 25.28
CA THR A 554 -26.01 14.59 26.53
C THR A 554 -27.49 14.19 26.52
N GLU A 555 -27.96 13.49 27.57
CA GLU A 555 -29.31 12.92 27.72
C GLU A 555 -30.43 13.74 27.02
N LYS A 556 -30.88 13.25 25.85
CA LYS A 556 -32.18 13.44 25.15
C LYS A 556 -32.13 13.16 23.63
N LEU A 557 -31.01 12.67 23.11
CA LEU A 557 -30.96 11.99 21.80
C LEU A 557 -30.70 10.49 21.98
N PHE A 558 -31.58 9.79 22.71
CA PHE A 558 -31.90 8.43 22.28
C PHE A 558 -32.74 8.59 21.01
N LEU A 559 -32.08 8.90 19.89
CA LEU A 559 -32.67 8.52 18.62
C LEU A 559 -32.76 6.99 18.71
N PRO A 560 -33.96 6.38 18.59
CA PRO A 560 -33.93 5.01 18.12
C PRO A 560 -33.11 5.07 16.84
N LEU A 561 -32.02 4.32 16.76
CA LEU A 561 -31.52 3.85 15.48
C LEU A 561 -32.78 3.27 14.83
N VAL A 562 -33.40 4.05 13.93
CA VAL A 562 -34.72 3.70 13.42
C VAL A 562 -34.44 2.50 12.53
N GLU A 563 -34.72 1.31 13.04
CA GLU A 563 -34.94 0.13 12.22
C GLU A 563 -36.04 0.52 11.23
N ARG A 564 -35.64 0.91 10.01
CA ARG A 564 -36.59 0.96 8.90
C ARG A 564 -36.73 -0.48 8.40
N PRO A 565 -37.97 -0.99 8.29
CA PRO A 565 -38.24 -2.38 7.89
C PRO A 565 -37.79 -2.71 6.47
#